data_AF-A0A2H5EYY7-F1
#
_entry.id   AF-A0A2H5EYY7-F1
#
_cell.length_a   1.000
_cell.length_b   1.000
_cell.length_c   1.000
_cell.angle_alpha   90.00
_cell.angle_beta   90.00
_cell.angle_gamma   90.00
#
_symmetry.space_group_name_H-M   'P 1'
#
loop_
_entity.id
_entity.type
_entity.pdbx_description
1 polymer ?
#
loop_
_entity_poly.entity_id
_entity_poly.type
_entity_poly.pdbx_seq_one_letter_code
_entity_poly.pdbx_strand_id
1 'polypeptide(L)'
;MLVPALLLVWPMQQAVTPDLQGYRERAETLLLDGGTLPPDYRGELRDMSPADRIEAIIFLRRAGLMTGRPWTIGDLLAPPSGTTAIPEATE
;
A
#
# COMPACT_ATOMS: atom_id res chain seq x y z
N MET A 1 40.19 12.52 -13.06
CA MET A 1 39.49 11.68 -12.06
C MET A 1 38.00 11.91 -12.25
N LEU A 2 37.29 10.94 -12.82
CA LEU A 2 35.85 11.00 -13.07
C LEU A 2 35.16 10.18 -11.98
N VAL A 3 34.42 10.86 -11.09
CA VAL A 3 33.52 10.21 -10.14
C VAL A 3 32.35 9.63 -10.94
N PRO A 4 32.05 8.32 -10.86
CA PRO A 4 30.99 7.75 -11.67
C PRO A 4 29.65 8.23 -11.13
N ALA A 5 28.89 8.93 -11.97
CA ALA A 5 27.53 9.42 -11.68
C ALA A 5 26.48 8.30 -11.52
N LEU A 6 26.89 7.02 -11.53
CA LEU A 6 26.00 5.87 -11.41
C LEU A 6 25.51 5.58 -9.99
N LEU A 7 26.04 6.23 -8.95
CA LEU A 7 25.59 6.02 -7.56
C LEU A 7 24.43 6.93 -7.12
N LEU A 8 23.96 7.85 -7.97
CA LEU A 8 22.83 8.74 -7.67
C LEU A 8 21.48 8.23 -8.21
N VAL A 9 21.47 7.08 -8.88
CA VAL A 9 20.26 6.46 -9.46
C VAL A 9 20.21 4.99 -9.02
N TRP A 10 20.28 4.75 -7.70
CA TRP A 10 19.90 3.45 -7.14
C TRP A 10 18.51 3.57 -6.52
N PRO A 11 17.59 2.65 -6.83
CA PRO A 11 16.29 3.08 -7.27
C PRO A 11 15.34 3.22 -6.08
N MET A 12 14.57 4.31 -6.10
CA MET A 12 13.23 4.34 -5.50
C MET A 12 12.26 3.46 -6.30
N GLN A 13 12.68 2.26 -6.73
CA GLN A 13 11.78 1.23 -7.24
C GLN A 13 11.55 0.31 -6.06
N GLN A 14 10.66 0.75 -5.17
CA GLN A 14 9.97 -0.17 -4.30
C GLN A 14 9.41 -1.27 -5.22
N ALA A 15 9.77 -2.52 -4.98
CA ALA A 15 9.28 -3.64 -5.76
C ALA A 15 7.77 -3.70 -5.51
N VAL A 16 6.98 -3.18 -6.47
CA VAL A 16 5.53 -3.19 -6.36
C VAL A 16 5.12 -4.66 -6.39
N THR A 17 4.51 -5.13 -5.31
CA THR A 17 4.05 -6.51 -5.24
C THR A 17 2.93 -6.74 -6.26
N PRO A 18 2.78 -7.97 -6.79
CA PRO A 18 1.69 -8.28 -7.72
C PRO A 18 0.31 -7.98 -7.11
N ASP A 19 0.14 -8.18 -5.81
CA ASP A 19 -1.08 -7.81 -5.08
C ASP A 19 -1.36 -6.30 -5.14
N LEU A 20 -0.35 -5.47 -4.93
CA LEU A 20 -0.47 -4.01 -5.03
C LEU A 20 -0.76 -3.56 -6.47
N GLN A 21 -0.09 -4.14 -7.47
CA GLN A 21 -0.36 -3.82 -8.88
C GLN A 21 -1.81 -4.15 -9.24
N GLY A 22 -2.28 -5.36 -8.92
CA GLY A 22 -3.66 -5.78 -9.22
C GLY A 22 -4.70 -4.91 -8.50
N TYR A 23 -4.42 -4.46 -7.29
CA TYR A 23 -5.29 -3.50 -6.59
C TYR A 23 -5.34 -2.14 -7.32
N ARG A 24 -4.19 -1.63 -7.78
CA ARG A 24 -4.13 -0.35 -8.50
C ARG A 24 -4.86 -0.40 -9.82
N GLU A 25 -4.70 -1.46 -10.61
CA GLU A 25 -5.41 -1.63 -11.88
C GLU A 25 -6.93 -1.65 -11.70
N ARG A 26 -7.43 -2.32 -10.64
CA ARG A 26 -8.86 -2.29 -10.29
C ARG A 26 -9.32 -0.89 -9.91
N ALA A 27 -8.54 -0.19 -9.09
CA ALA A 27 -8.87 1.17 -8.67
C ALA A 27 -8.82 2.17 -9.85
N GLU A 28 -7.90 2.00 -10.79
CA GLU A 28 -7.83 2.78 -12.03
C GLU A 28 -9.05 2.52 -12.91
N THR A 29 -9.46 1.26 -13.06
CA THR A 29 -10.68 0.91 -13.80
C THR A 29 -11.90 1.61 -13.19
N LEU A 30 -12.07 1.54 -11.86
CA LEU A 30 -13.15 2.25 -11.17
C LEU A 30 -13.11 3.77 -11.42
N LEU A 31 -11.92 4.37 -11.40
CA LEU A 31 -11.75 5.80 -11.67
C LEU A 31 -12.17 6.17 -13.10
N LEU A 32 -11.76 5.37 -14.08
CA LEU A 32 -12.08 5.58 -15.50
C LEU A 32 -13.57 5.38 -15.77
N ASP A 33 -14.22 4.47 -15.06
CA ASP A 33 -15.65 4.22 -15.14
C ASP A 33 -16.49 5.25 -14.36
N GLY A 34 -15.84 6.18 -13.64
CA GLY A 34 -16.51 7.18 -12.79
C GLY A 34 -17.13 6.57 -11.52
N GLY A 35 -16.72 5.36 -11.15
CA GLY A 35 -17.14 4.66 -9.94
C GLY A 35 -16.44 5.16 -8.68
N THR A 36 -16.82 4.57 -7.55
CA THR A 36 -16.22 4.80 -6.23
C THR A 36 -15.61 3.52 -5.69
N LEU A 37 -14.79 3.63 -4.64
CA LEU A 37 -14.26 2.46 -3.95
C LEU A 37 -15.39 1.58 -3.38
N PRO A 38 -15.21 0.25 -3.35
CA PRO A 38 -16.09 -0.66 -2.64
C PRO A 38 -16.21 -0.29 -1.15
N PRO A 39 -17.34 -0.56 -0.48
CA PRO A 39 -17.54 -0.22 0.93
C PRO A 39 -16.55 -0.92 1.88
N ASP A 40 -16.02 -2.07 1.48
CA ASP A 40 -15.09 -2.92 2.22
C ASP A 40 -13.60 -2.71 1.85
N TYR A 41 -13.27 -1.71 1.03
CA TYR A 41 -11.90 -1.44 0.59
C TYR A 41 -10.87 -1.33 1.73
N ARG A 42 -11.30 -0.86 2.92
CA ARG A 42 -10.44 -0.80 4.11
C ARG A 42 -10.07 -2.16 4.68
N GLY A 43 -10.91 -3.17 4.47
CA GLY A 43 -10.61 -4.57 4.78
C GLY A 43 -9.48 -5.07 3.89
N GLU A 44 -9.66 -4.97 2.57
CA GLU A 44 -8.65 -5.36 1.58
C GLU A 44 -7.28 -4.72 1.86
N LEU A 45 -7.26 -3.40 2.11
CA LEU A 45 -6.02 -2.69 2.45
C LEU A 45 -5.36 -3.17 3.75
N ARG A 46 -6.14 -3.63 4.74
CA ARG A 46 -5.61 -4.15 6.00
C ARG A 46 -5.02 -5.55 5.88
N ASP A 47 -5.40 -6.31 4.86
CA ASP A 47 -4.82 -7.63 4.63
C ASP A 47 -3.52 -7.55 3.81
N MET A 48 -3.21 -6.38 3.22
CA MET A 48 -1.91 -6.10 2.60
C MET A 48 -0.79 -5.95 3.64
N SER A 49 0.44 -6.17 3.18
CA SER A 49 1.64 -5.80 3.93
C SER A 49 1.63 -4.30 4.28
N PRO A 50 2.25 -3.86 5.38
CA PRO A 50 2.29 -2.44 5.73
C PRO A 50 2.87 -1.56 4.62
N ALA A 51 3.89 -2.04 3.90
CA ALA A 51 4.49 -1.31 2.79
C ALA A 51 3.51 -1.12 1.63
N ASP A 52 2.86 -2.20 1.18
CA ASP A 52 1.91 -2.16 0.07
C ASP A 52 0.67 -1.33 0.41
N ARG A 53 0.19 -1.44 1.65
CA ARG A 53 -0.93 -0.66 2.17
C ARG A 53 -0.65 0.84 2.08
N ILE A 54 0.54 1.28 2.47
CA ILE A 54 0.92 2.70 2.41
C ILE A 54 0.93 3.18 0.96
N GLU A 55 1.54 2.43 0.05
CA GLU A 55 1.57 2.77 -1.38
C GLU A 55 0.16 2.84 -1.99
N ALA A 56 -0.69 1.86 -1.72
CA ALA A 56 -2.07 1.84 -2.17
C ALA A 56 -2.84 3.07 -1.65
N ILE A 57 -2.72 3.40 -0.37
CA ILE A 57 -3.39 4.56 0.23
C ILE A 57 -2.90 5.86 -0.41
N ILE A 58 -1.59 6.01 -0.65
CA ILE A 58 -1.05 7.20 -1.32
C ILE A 58 -1.65 7.32 -2.72
N PHE A 59 -1.69 6.23 -3.48
CA PHE A 59 -2.29 6.19 -4.81
C PHE A 59 -3.76 6.62 -4.77
N LEU A 60 -4.59 5.98 -3.94
CA LEU A 60 -6.02 6.28 -3.82
C LEU A 60 -6.29 7.73 -3.40
N ARG A 61 -5.44 8.27 -2.49
CA ARG A 61 -5.57 9.65 -2.03
C ARG A 61 -5.27 10.65 -3.13
N ARG A 62 -4.24 10.38 -3.95
CA ARG A 62 -3.89 11.22 -5.11
C ARG A 62 -4.93 11.12 -6.22
N ALA A 63 -5.56 9.97 -6.37
CA ALA A 63 -6.67 9.76 -7.31
C ALA A 63 -8.00 10.39 -6.84
N GLY A 64 -8.09 10.86 -5.59
CA GLY A 64 -9.33 11.42 -5.04
C GLY A 64 -10.41 10.38 -4.72
N LEU A 65 -10.07 9.09 -4.75
CA LEU A 65 -11.02 7.99 -4.55
C LEU A 65 -11.35 7.72 -3.08
N MET A 66 -10.56 8.27 -2.15
CA MET A 66 -10.77 8.04 -0.72
C MET A 66 -11.90 8.90 -0.17
N THR A 67 -13.01 8.26 0.21
CA THR A 67 -14.13 8.87 0.91
C THR A 67 -14.31 8.17 2.26
N GLY A 68 -14.01 8.86 3.37
CA GLY A 68 -14.22 8.28 4.69
C GLY A 68 -13.23 8.72 5.77
N ARG A 69 -13.20 7.95 6.87
CA ARG A 69 -12.38 8.24 8.05
C ARG A 69 -10.88 8.26 7.71
N PRO A 70 -10.10 9.22 8.26
CA PRO A 70 -8.65 9.20 8.09
C PRO A 70 -8.03 7.90 8.60
N TRP A 71 -6.93 7.47 7.97
CA TRP A 71 -6.11 6.36 8.45
C TRP A 71 -5.24 6.83 9.61
N THR A 72 -5.25 6.08 10.71
CA THR A 72 -4.34 6.32 11.83
C THR A 72 -3.00 5.63 11.57
N ILE A 73 -1.96 6.06 12.29
CA ILE A 73 -0.65 5.38 12.19
C ILE A 73 -0.73 3.91 12.58
N GLY A 74 -1.59 3.56 13.54
CA GLY A 74 -1.86 2.18 13.93
C GLY A 74 -2.48 1.37 12.79
N ASP A 75 -3.43 1.94 12.06
CA ASP A 75 -4.04 1.27 10.89
C ASP A 75 -3.04 1.04 9.76
N LEU A 76 -2.03 1.92 9.61
CA LEU A 76 -1.03 1.81 8.54
C LEU A 76 0.01 0.73 8.85
N LEU A 77 0.44 0.63 10.11
CA LEU A 77 1.54 -0.23 10.52
C LEU A 77 1.08 -1.57 11.10
N ALA A 78 -0.22 -1.75 11.34
CA ALA A 78 -0.75 -3.01 11.85
C ALA A 78 -0.39 -4.18 10.90
N PRO A 79 0.05 -5.32 11.44
CA PRO A 79 0.30 -6.49 10.62
C PRO A 79 -1.00 -6.98 9.96
N PRO A 80 -0.92 -7.68 8.82
CA PRO A 80 -2.09 -8.19 8.14
C PRO A 80 -2.82 -9.24 8.99
N SER A 81 -4.13 -9.32 8.84
CA SER A 81 -5.00 -10.28 9.54
C SER A 81 -4.47 -11.70 9.29
N GLY A 82 -3.91 -12.36 10.32
CA GLY A 82 -3.34 -13.70 10.20
C GLY A 82 -1.81 -13.79 10.33
N THR A 83 -1.10 -12.65 10.46
CA THR A 83 0.24 -12.66 11.04
C THR A 83 0.11 -12.93 12.54
N THR A 84 0.17 -14.19 12.92
CA THR A 84 0.33 -14.60 14.32
C THR A 84 1.61 -13.96 14.83
N ALA A 85 1.51 -13.10 15.85
CA ALA A 85 2.68 -12.60 16.57
C ALA A 85 3.51 -13.82 17.02
N ILE A 86 4.80 -13.83 16.65
CA ILE A 86 5.74 -14.87 17.08
C ILE A 86 5.62 -14.94 18.61
N PRO A 87 5.28 -16.10 19.21
CA PRO A 87 5.17 -16.19 20.66
C PRO A 87 6.54 -15.82 21.24
N GLU A 88 6.53 -14.78 22.07
CA GLU A 88 7.66 -14.32 22.85
C GLU A 88 8.24 -15.56 23.58
N ALA A 89 9.45 -15.96 23.19
CA ALA A 89 10.11 -17.10 23.80
C ALA A 89 10.41 -16.72 25.24
N THR A 90 9.61 -17.26 26.15
CA THR A 90 9.85 -17.20 27.60
C THR A 90 11.24 -17.77 27.88
N GLU A 91 12.14 -16.90 28.35
CA GLU A 91 13.44 -17.28 28.93
C GLU A 91 13.27 -17.80 30.36
#